data_AF-A0A955Y1I3-F1
#
_entry.id   AF-A0A955Y1I3-F1
#
_cell.length_a   1.000
_cell.length_b   1.000
_cell.length_c   1.000
_cell.angle_alpha   90.00
_cell.angle_beta   90.00
_cell.angle_gamma   90.00
#
_symmetry.space_group_name_H-M   'P 1'
#
loop_
_entity.id
_entity.type
_entity.pdbx_description
1 polymer ?
#
loop_
_entity_poly.entity_id
_entity_poly.type
_entity_poly.pdbx_seq_one_letter_code
_entity_poly.pdbx_strand_id
1 'polypeptide(L)' 'MSEPFVAEVRIFAGNFAPRNWALCNGQLLPISQNTALFSLLGTTYGGNGQS' A
#
# COMPACT_ATOMS: atom_id res chain seq x y z
N MET A 1 -16.49 1.08 15.50
CA MET A 1 -15.54 0.25 14.72
C MET A 1 -14.32 1.11 14.45
N SER A 2 -13.10 0.58 14.58
CA SER A 2 -11.89 1.39 14.35
C SER A 2 -11.74 1.68 12.86
N GLU A 3 -11.76 2.95 12.48
CA GLU A 3 -11.40 3.40 11.14
C GLU A 3 -9.99 2.88 10.80
N PRO A 4 -9.76 2.29 9.62
CA PRO A 4 -8.41 1.92 9.19
C PRO A 4 -7.59 3.15 8.81
N PHE A 5 -6.27 3.08 9.00
CA PHE A 5 -5.34 4.14 8.64
C PHE A 5 -4.63 3.85 7.30
N VAL A 6 -4.19 4.90 6.61
CA VAL A 6 -3.32 4.75 5.43
C VAL A 6 -1.97 4.17 5.89
N ALA A 7 -1.40 3.26 5.10
CA ALA A 7 -0.20 2.48 5.41
C ALA A 7 -0.35 1.42 6.51
N GLU A 8 -1.58 1.10 6.93
CA GLU A 8 -1.83 0.01 7.86
C GLU A 8 -1.67 -1.37 7.20
N VAL A 9 -1.07 -2.32 7.92
CA VAL A 9 -0.96 -3.72 7.50
C VAL A 9 -1.84 -4.58 8.40
N ARG A 10 -2.75 -5.36 7.81
CA ARG A 10 -3.63 -6.29 8.53
C ARG A 10 -3.58 -7.67 7.90
N ILE A 11 -3.68 -8.69 8.75
CA ILE A 11 -3.90 -10.08 8.31
C ILE A 11 -5.32 -10.17 7.74
N PHE A 12 -5.45 -10.76 6.55
CA PHE A 12 -6.72 -10.96 5.88
C PHE A 12 -6.86 -12.42 5.43
N ALA A 13 -8.01 -13.03 5.71
CA ALA A 13 -8.25 -14.45 5.42
C ALA A 13 -8.78 -14.73 4.00
N GLY A 14 -9.10 -13.69 3.23
CA GLY A 14 -9.57 -13.83 1.85
C GLY A 14 -8.43 -13.80 0.83
N ASN A 15 -8.73 -14.21 -0.41
CA ASN A 15 -7.76 -14.32 -1.51
C ASN A 15 -7.81 -13.13 -2.49
N PHE A 16 -8.28 -11.97 -2.05
CA PHE A 16 -8.38 -10.75 -2.86
C PHE A 16 -8.05 -9.53 -2.00
N ALA A 17 -7.70 -8.40 -2.62
CA ALA A 17 -7.58 -7.14 -1.90
C ALA A 17 -8.96 -6.47 -1.80
N PRO A 18 -9.47 -6.19 -0.58
CA PRO A 18 -10.67 -5.37 -0.41
C PRO A 18 -10.51 -3.97 -1.03
N ARG A 19 -11.62 -3.26 -1.26
CA ARG A 19 -11.58 -1.88 -1.78
C ARG A 19 -10.71 -0.98 -0.88
N ASN A 20 -9.84 -0.19 -1.48
CA ASN A 20 -8.85 0.67 -0.82
C ASN A 20 -7.70 -0.06 -0.10
N TRP A 21 -7.59 -1.38 -0.28
CA TRP A 21 -6.45 -2.18 0.18
C TRP A 21 -5.67 -2.72 -1.02
N ALA A 22 -4.42 -3.12 -0.76
CA ALA A 22 -3.59 -3.82 -1.71
C ALA A 22 -2.95 -5.03 -1.01
N LEU A 23 -2.65 -6.08 -1.78
CA LEU A 23 -1.88 -7.21 -1.27
C LEU A 23 -0.42 -6.80 -1.03
N CYS A 24 0.17 -7.26 0.07
CA CYS A 24 1.60 -7.08 0.38
C CYS A 24 2.46 -8.15 -0.33
N ASN A 25 2.38 -8.23 -1.66
CA ASN A 25 3.04 -9.26 -2.48
C ASN A 25 4.19 -8.73 -3.36
N GLY A 26 4.68 -7.51 -3.09
CA GLY A 26 5.77 -6.89 -3.87
C GLY A 26 5.34 -6.33 -5.24
N GLN A 27 4.04 -6.10 -5.45
CA GLN A 27 3.54 -5.45 -6.66
C GLN A 27 3.93 -3.96 -6.75
N LEU A 28 4.09 -3.44 -7.97
CA LEU A 28 4.29 -2.02 -8.21
C LEU A 28 2.94 -1.27 -8.21
N LEU A 29 2.84 -0.23 -7.39
CA LEU A 29 1.67 0.65 -7.31
C LEU A 29 2.00 2.04 -7.88
N PRO A 30 1.13 2.65 -8.72
CA PRO A 30 1.37 3.99 -9.24
C PRO A 30 1.37 5.05 -8.14
N ILE A 31 2.46 5.82 -8.04
CA ILE A 31 2.61 6.91 -7.04
C ILE A 31 1.52 7.97 -7.22
N SER A 32 1.20 8.33 -8.45
CA SER A 32 0.20 9.36 -8.77
C SER A 32 -1.20 9.05 -8.22
N GLN A 33 -1.53 7.77 -8.04
CA GLN A 33 -2.81 7.32 -7.50
C GLN A 33 -2.75 7.05 -5.99
N ASN A 34 -1.56 6.97 -5.40
CA ASN A 34 -1.33 6.55 -4.01
C ASN A 34 -0.46 7.57 -3.25
N THR A 35 -0.60 8.85 -3.55
CA THR A 35 0.26 9.93 -3.02
C THR A 35 0.37 9.92 -1.49
N ALA A 36 -0.75 9.79 -0.77
CA ALA A 36 -0.76 9.73 0.69
C ALA A 36 -0.01 8.51 1.25
N LEU A 37 -0.10 7.35 0.58
CA LEU A 37 0.64 6.14 0.97
C LEU A 37 2.15 6.35 0.79
N PHE A 38 2.57 6.92 -0.35
CA PHE A 38 3.97 7.20 -0.64
C PHE A 38 4.55 8.35 0.19
N SER A 39 3.74 9.31 0.65
CA SER A 39 4.17 10.31 1.65
C SER A 39 4.53 9.69 3.00
N LEU A 40 3.94 8.56 3.36
CA LEU A 40 4.21 7.86 4.63
C LEU A 40 5.31 6.80 4.49
N LEU A 41 5.24 5.96 3.46
CA LEU A 41 6.15 4.82 3.29
C LEU A 41 7.36 5.11 2.40
N GLY A 42 7.31 6.17 1.59
CA GLY A 42 8.31 6.43 0.55
C GLY A 42 8.46 5.25 -0.41
N THR A 43 9.68 5.03 -0.90
CA THR A 43 10.04 3.89 -1.75
C THR A 43 10.70 2.75 -0.95
N THR A 44 10.42 2.66 0.36
CA THR A 44 11.05 1.69 1.29
C THR A 44 10.95 0.24 0.81
N TYR A 45 9.86 -0.13 0.15
CA TYR A 45 9.59 -1.49 -0.31
C TYR A 45 9.84 -1.72 -1.81
N GLY A 46 10.61 -0.84 -2.47
CA GLY A 46 10.95 -0.95 -3.88
C GLY A 46 10.10 -0.06 -4.80
N GLY A 47 10.36 -0.14 -6.11
CA GLY A 47 9.85 0.81 -7.10
C GLY A 47 10.87 1.92 -7.40
N ASN A 48 10.44 2.99 -8.06
CA ASN A 48 11.37 3.88 -8.77
C ASN A 48 11.94 5.02 -7.90
N GLY A 49 12.53 4.69 -6.74
CA GLY A 49 13.51 5.59 -6.10
C GLY A 49 14.71 5.79 -7.03
N GLN A 50 14.54 6.68 -8.02
CA GLN A 50 15.37 6.78 -9.21
C GLN A 50 16.86 6.86 -8.85
N SER A 51 17.67 6.03 -9.52
CA SER A 51 19.10 6.24 -9.74
C SER A 51 19.34 7.22 -10.88
#